data_AF-A0A4Y7J4C8-F1
#
_entry.id   AF-A0A4Y7J4C8-F1
#
_cell.length_a   1.000
_cell.length_b   1.000
_cell.length_c   1.000
_cell.angle_alpha   90.00
_cell.angle_beta   90.00
_cell.angle_gamma   90.00
#
_symmetry.space_group_name_H-M   'P 1'
#
loop_
_entity.id
_entity.type
_entity.pdbx_description
1 polymer ?
#
loop_
_entity_poly.entity_id
_entity_poly.type
_entity_poly.pdbx_seq_one_letter_code
_entity_poly.pdbx_strand_id
1 'polypeptide(L)'
;MIDYAQEQEMEIEALQAILMDEFEEIDASDSGLNTSNRCFQITISPQEEDDEETSKVLLALVFAHTEKYPDEPPLLHVKSLKGISLEHLQALKQKLEEEASENLGMAMIYTLISSAKEWLDETFRQVVVEEVVETTKDDVR
;
A
#
# COMPACT_ATOMS: atom_id res chain seq x y z
N MET A 1 1.24 -12.36 29.48
CA MET A 1 0.53 -13.00 28.36
C MET A 1 0.17 -11.84 27.46
N ILE A 2 0.74 -11.81 26.25
CA ILE A 2 0.46 -10.75 25.29
C ILE A 2 -0.96 -10.99 24.78
N ASP A 3 -1.77 -9.94 24.78
CA ASP A 3 -3.13 -9.99 24.24
C ASP A 3 -3.09 -9.50 22.79
N TYR A 4 -2.75 -10.42 21.88
CA TYR A 4 -2.59 -10.11 20.46
C TYR A 4 -3.85 -9.51 19.87
N ALA A 5 -5.04 -9.94 20.30
CA ALA A 5 -6.30 -9.39 19.82
C ALA A 5 -6.45 -7.92 20.22
N GLN A 6 -6.10 -7.56 21.47
CA GLN A 6 -6.12 -6.17 21.90
C GLN A 6 -5.12 -5.30 21.12
N GLU A 7 -3.89 -5.79 20.89
CA GLU A 7 -2.89 -5.05 20.11
C GLU A 7 -3.31 -4.86 18.65
N GLN A 8 -3.89 -5.90 18.04
CA GLN A 8 -4.45 -5.85 16.69
C GLN A 8 -5.56 -4.80 16.58
N GLU A 9 -6.54 -4.81 17.49
CA GLU A 9 -7.62 -3.82 17.47
C GLU A 9 -7.10 -2.38 17.68
N MET A 10 -6.14 -2.17 18.58
CA MET A 10 -5.51 -0.85 18.75
C MET A 10 -4.79 -0.37 17.48
N GLU A 11 -4.13 -1.27 16.75
CA GLU A 11 -3.50 -0.94 15.47
C GLU A 11 -4.56 -0.58 14.42
N ILE A 12 -5.66 -1.33 14.33
CA ILE A 12 -6.76 -1.04 13.38
C ILE A 12 -7.39 0.32 13.68
N GLU A 13 -7.70 0.63 14.94
CA GLU A 13 -8.25 1.94 15.33
C GLU A 13 -7.30 3.09 14.97
N ALA A 14 -5.99 2.91 15.18
CA ALA A 14 -4.98 3.89 14.82
C ALA A 14 -4.91 4.09 13.30
N LEU A 15 -4.90 3.00 12.53
CA LEU A 15 -4.86 3.05 11.07
C LEU A 15 -6.11 3.73 10.49
N GLN A 16 -7.30 3.40 11.00
CA GLN A 16 -8.56 4.06 10.61
C GLN A 16 -8.51 5.56 10.86
N ALA A 17 -7.93 5.99 11.99
CA ALA A 17 -7.80 7.41 12.30
C ALA A 17 -6.78 8.13 11.40
N ILE A 18 -5.72 7.45 10.98
CA ILE A 18 -4.64 8.03 10.16
C ILE A 18 -5.04 8.08 8.68
N LEU A 19 -5.63 7.01 8.15
CA LEU A 19 -5.87 6.79 6.73
C LEU A 19 -7.29 7.16 6.30
N MET A 20 -8.23 7.24 7.25
CA MET A 20 -9.62 7.62 7.00
C MET A 20 -10.24 6.81 5.85
N ASP A 21 -10.60 7.47 4.76
CA ASP A 21 -11.24 6.87 3.59
C ASP A 21 -10.31 5.93 2.79
N GLU A 22 -8.98 6.01 2.96
CA GLU A 22 -8.04 5.09 2.32
C GLU A 22 -8.09 3.67 2.93
N PHE A 23 -8.70 3.48 4.12
CA PHE A 23 -8.71 2.22 4.86
C PHE A 23 -10.12 1.63 4.99
N GLU A 24 -10.31 0.43 4.46
CA GLU A 24 -11.60 -0.26 4.45
C GLU A 24 -11.50 -1.70 4.96
N GLU A 25 -12.50 -2.15 5.71
CA GLU A 25 -12.68 -3.57 6.01
C GLU A 25 -13.43 -4.24 4.86
N ILE A 26 -12.90 -5.37 4.39
CA ILE A 26 -13.44 -6.12 3.25
C ILE A 26 -13.78 -7.56 3.65
N ASP A 27 -14.69 -8.17 2.90
CA ASP A 27 -14.99 -9.59 3.06
C ASP A 27 -13.77 -10.47 2.76
N ALA A 28 -13.56 -11.50 3.58
CA ALA A 28 -12.46 -12.44 3.40
C ALA A 28 -12.48 -13.11 2.00
N SER A 29 -13.67 -13.28 1.39
CA SER A 29 -13.83 -13.79 0.03
C SER A 29 -13.21 -12.91 -1.05
N ASP A 30 -13.16 -11.60 -0.82
CA ASP A 30 -12.67 -10.61 -1.79
C ASP A 30 -11.21 -10.19 -1.52
N SER A 31 -10.65 -10.64 -0.40
CA SER A 31 -9.29 -10.29 0.05
C SER A 31 -8.17 -10.90 -0.79
N GLY A 32 -8.43 -12.02 -1.48
CA GLY A 32 -7.36 -12.82 -2.11
C GLY A 32 -6.46 -13.55 -1.09
N LEU A 33 -6.79 -13.49 0.20
CA LEU A 33 -6.09 -14.20 1.27
C LEU A 33 -6.83 -15.50 1.61
N ASN A 34 -6.07 -16.56 1.88
CA ASN A 34 -6.63 -17.84 2.33
C ASN A 34 -6.83 -17.82 3.86
N THR A 35 -7.78 -17.01 4.33
CA THR A 35 -8.08 -16.83 5.76
C THR A 35 -9.57 -16.66 6.01
N SER A 36 -9.99 -16.83 7.26
CA SER A 36 -11.32 -16.48 7.74
C SER A 36 -11.29 -15.33 8.75
N ASN A 37 -10.12 -14.72 8.96
CA ASN A 37 -9.94 -13.55 9.81
C ASN A 37 -10.45 -12.28 9.10
N ARG A 38 -10.63 -11.20 9.87
CA ARG A 38 -10.92 -9.88 9.33
C ARG A 38 -9.85 -9.46 8.33
N CYS A 39 -10.28 -8.94 7.20
CA CYS A 39 -9.42 -8.54 6.10
C CYS A 39 -9.61 -7.04 5.86
N PHE A 40 -8.53 -6.35 5.60
CA PHE A 40 -8.53 -4.91 5.41
C PHE A 40 -7.81 -4.56 4.12
N GLN A 41 -8.30 -3.53 3.44
CA GLN A 41 -7.72 -2.98 2.23
C GLN A 41 -7.29 -1.55 2.50
N ILE A 42 -6.06 -1.22 2.09
CA ILE A 42 -5.57 0.15 2.01
C ILE A 42 -5.38 0.52 0.54
N THR A 43 -6.01 1.61 0.11
CA THR A 43 -5.76 2.20 -1.20
C THR A 43 -4.53 3.09 -1.12
N ILE A 44 -3.59 2.91 -2.05
CA ILE A 44 -2.30 3.61 -2.07
C ILE A 44 -2.05 4.19 -3.46
N SER A 45 -1.82 5.50 -3.53
CA SER A 45 -1.36 6.25 -4.70
C SER A 45 0.11 6.71 -4.54
N PRO A 46 0.84 6.93 -5.65
CA PRO A 46 2.13 7.62 -5.61
C PRO A 46 1.91 9.14 -5.51
N GLN A 47 2.73 9.82 -4.68
CA GLN A 47 2.55 11.23 -4.29
C GLN A 47 1.21 11.47 -3.56
N GLU A 48 1.17 12.49 -2.71
CA GLU A 48 -0.08 13.03 -2.16
C GLU A 48 -0.85 13.78 -3.27
N GLU A 49 -1.13 13.12 -4.40
CA GLU A 49 -2.13 13.63 -5.32
C GLU A 49 -3.45 13.61 -4.55
N ASP A 50 -4.00 14.81 -4.26
CA ASP A 50 -5.26 15.01 -3.53
C ASP A 50 -6.47 14.28 -4.16
N ASP A 51 -6.30 13.63 -5.32
CA ASP A 51 -7.38 13.01 -6.09
C ASP A 51 -6.97 11.67 -6.74
N GLU A 52 -7.64 10.59 -6.36
CA GLU A 52 -7.49 9.26 -6.97
C GLU A 52 -7.74 9.28 -8.49
N GLU A 53 -8.53 10.24 -8.97
CA GLU A 53 -8.86 10.37 -10.39
C GLU A 53 -7.62 10.73 -11.23
N THR A 54 -6.71 11.55 -10.69
CA THR A 54 -5.49 11.99 -11.41
C THR A 54 -4.35 11.00 -11.33
N SER A 55 -4.30 10.17 -10.27
CA SER A 55 -3.24 9.19 -10.09
C SER A 55 -3.17 8.18 -11.22
N LYS A 56 -2.01 8.08 -11.88
CA LYS A 56 -1.80 7.15 -13.01
C LYS A 56 -1.73 5.70 -12.57
N VAL A 57 -1.33 5.47 -11.32
CA VAL A 57 -1.24 4.14 -10.72
C VAL A 57 -1.90 4.14 -9.35
N LEU A 58 -2.59 3.05 -9.04
CA LEU A 58 -3.28 2.83 -7.76
C LEU A 58 -3.07 1.37 -7.35
N LEU A 59 -2.73 1.18 -6.09
CA LEU A 59 -2.47 -0.11 -5.46
C LEU A 59 -3.48 -0.34 -4.34
N ALA A 60 -4.02 -1.55 -4.28
CA ALA A 60 -4.68 -2.06 -3.08
C ALA A 60 -3.71 -2.96 -2.32
N LEU A 61 -3.33 -2.55 -1.12
CA LEU A 61 -2.63 -3.38 -0.15
C LEU A 61 -3.68 -4.03 0.76
N VAL A 62 -3.83 -5.35 0.62
CA VAL A 62 -4.78 -6.14 1.42
C VAL A 62 -4.01 -6.92 2.47
N PHE A 63 -4.48 -6.88 3.72
CA PHE A 63 -3.88 -7.65 4.79
C PHE A 63 -4.91 -8.29 5.72
N ALA A 64 -4.46 -9.31 6.45
CA ALA A 64 -5.16 -9.85 7.60
C ALA A 64 -4.14 -10.19 8.70
N HIS A 65 -4.47 -9.88 9.95
CA HIS A 65 -3.65 -10.29 11.08
C HIS A 65 -3.68 -11.81 11.25
N THR A 66 -2.53 -12.39 11.56
CA THR A 66 -2.40 -13.78 11.99
C THR A 66 -2.69 -13.89 13.49
N GLU A 67 -2.95 -15.10 13.99
CA GLU A 67 -3.29 -15.31 15.41
C GLU A 67 -2.21 -14.82 16.38
N LYS A 68 -0.94 -14.79 15.95
CA LYS A 68 0.20 -14.33 16.75
C LYS A 68 0.83 -13.04 16.25
N TYR A 69 0.21 -12.33 15.33
CA TYR A 69 0.70 -11.01 14.94
C TYR A 69 0.75 -10.10 16.18
N PRO A 70 1.86 -9.34 16.42
CA PRO A 70 2.97 -9.07 15.49
C PRO A 70 4.21 -9.99 15.59
N ASP A 71 4.18 -11.04 16.41
CA ASP A 71 5.28 -12.02 16.49
C ASP A 71 5.35 -12.94 15.26
N GLU A 72 4.23 -13.04 14.52
CA GLU A 72 4.15 -13.63 13.19
C GLU A 72 3.77 -12.55 12.16
N PRO A 73 4.24 -12.66 10.91
CA PRO A 73 3.91 -11.67 9.90
C PRO A 73 2.40 -11.68 9.59
N PRO A 74 1.84 -10.55 9.13
CA PRO A 74 0.48 -10.52 8.63
C PRO A 74 0.39 -11.31 7.32
N LEU A 75 -0.82 -11.74 6.97
CA LEU A 75 -1.09 -12.21 5.62
C LEU A 75 -1.18 -10.99 4.70
N LEU A 76 -0.49 -11.03 3.55
CA LEU A 76 -0.42 -9.91 2.62
C LEU A 76 -0.82 -10.31 1.19
N HIS A 77 -1.59 -9.44 0.55
CA HIS A 77 -1.91 -9.50 -0.86
C HIS A 77 -1.83 -8.10 -1.47
N VAL A 78 -1.31 -8.00 -2.68
CA VAL A 78 -1.20 -6.74 -3.41
C VAL A 78 -1.94 -6.87 -4.73
N LYS A 79 -2.76 -5.86 -5.04
CA LYS A 79 -3.59 -5.84 -6.24
C LYS A 79 -3.45 -4.50 -6.95
N SER A 80 -3.29 -4.52 -8.27
CA SER A 80 -3.37 -3.29 -9.06
C SER A 80 -4.83 -2.87 -9.20
N LEU A 81 -5.14 -1.67 -8.73
CA LEU A 81 -6.39 -0.99 -9.05
C LEU A 81 -6.25 -0.22 -10.38
N LYS A 82 -5.06 0.34 -10.63
CA LYS A 82 -4.76 1.10 -11.85
C LYS A 82 -3.27 1.01 -12.17
N GLY A 83 -2.94 0.74 -13.43
CA GLY A 83 -1.61 1.03 -14.01
C GLY A 83 -0.37 0.28 -13.47
N ILE A 84 -0.51 -0.77 -12.66
CA ILE A 84 0.64 -1.55 -12.14
C ILE A 84 0.69 -2.92 -12.82
N SER A 85 1.84 -3.24 -13.43
CA SER A 85 2.07 -4.53 -14.07
C SER A 85 2.27 -5.65 -13.04
N LEU A 86 2.03 -6.90 -13.46
CA LEU A 86 2.18 -8.06 -12.58
C LEU A 86 3.61 -8.22 -12.04
N GLU A 87 4.63 -7.92 -12.86
CA GLU A 87 6.04 -7.97 -12.46
C GLU A 87 6.33 -6.98 -11.31
N HIS A 88 5.76 -5.78 -11.39
CA HIS A 88 5.88 -4.74 -10.36
C HIS A 88 5.13 -5.14 -9.08
N LEU A 89 3.93 -5.74 -9.19
CA LEU A 89 3.21 -6.29 -8.04
C LEU A 89 4.00 -7.40 -7.35
N GLN A 90 4.64 -8.29 -8.11
CA GLN A 90 5.45 -9.38 -7.54
C GLN A 90 6.69 -8.83 -6.83
N ALA A 91 7.38 -7.85 -7.42
CA ALA A 91 8.54 -7.20 -6.81
C ALA A 91 8.16 -6.47 -5.51
N LEU A 92 7.06 -5.71 -5.51
CA LEU A 92 6.57 -5.03 -4.32
C LEU A 92 6.15 -6.03 -3.24
N LYS A 93 5.42 -7.09 -3.60
CA LYS A 93 5.02 -8.13 -2.66
C LYS A 93 6.23 -8.73 -1.95
N GLN A 94 7.28 -9.08 -2.71
CA GLN A 94 8.49 -9.66 -2.15
C GLN A 94 9.17 -8.68 -1.17
N LYS A 95 9.29 -7.39 -1.55
CA LYS A 95 9.83 -6.35 -0.67
C LYS A 95 9.07 -6.26 0.66
N LEU A 96 7.74 -6.25 0.61
CA LEU A 96 6.90 -6.15 1.81
C LEU A 96 6.99 -7.42 2.68
N GLU A 97 7.10 -8.61 2.09
CA GLU A 97 7.30 -9.86 2.83
C GLU A 97 8.67 -9.91 3.55
N GLU A 98 9.72 -9.39 2.91
CA GLU A 98 11.05 -9.24 3.51
C GLU A 98 11.00 -8.25 4.69
N GLU A 99 10.40 -7.07 4.49
CA GLU A 99 10.28 -6.06 5.53
C GLU A 99 9.40 -6.48 6.71
N ALA A 100 8.30 -7.21 6.46
CA ALA A 100 7.49 -7.78 7.53
C ALA A 100 8.29 -8.75 8.42
N SER A 101 9.22 -9.49 7.80
CA SER A 101 10.10 -10.42 8.54
C SER A 101 11.14 -9.69 9.38
N GLU A 102 11.57 -8.49 8.97
CA GLU A 102 12.50 -7.65 9.71
C GLU A 102 11.84 -6.88 10.87
N ASN A 103 10.53 -6.65 10.80
CA ASN A 103 9.75 -5.87 11.78
C ASN A 103 8.95 -6.73 12.77
N LEU A 104 9.24 -8.02 12.88
CA LEU A 104 8.57 -8.92 13.83
C LEU A 104 8.73 -8.46 15.29
N GLY A 105 7.68 -8.68 16.09
CA GLY A 105 7.63 -8.33 17.50
C GLY A 105 7.05 -6.93 17.79
N MET A 106 6.64 -6.18 16.76
CA MET A 106 5.88 -4.94 16.91
C MET A 106 4.89 -4.72 15.76
N ALA A 107 3.87 -3.92 16.01
CA ALA A 107 2.92 -3.48 14.99
C ALA A 107 3.66 -2.86 13.78
N MET A 108 3.41 -3.38 12.59
CA MET A 108 4.17 -3.11 11.37
C MET A 108 3.31 -2.71 10.17
N ILE A 109 1.97 -2.74 10.25
CA ILE A 109 1.13 -2.47 9.07
C ILE A 109 1.40 -1.07 8.53
N TYR A 110 1.52 -0.06 9.40
CA TYR A 110 1.86 1.30 8.97
C TYR A 110 3.25 1.39 8.32
N THR A 111 4.22 0.63 8.82
CA THR A 111 5.56 0.53 8.21
C THR A 111 5.45 -0.03 6.79
N LEU A 112 4.70 -1.11 6.59
CA LEU A 112 4.47 -1.72 5.28
C LEU A 112 3.73 -0.77 4.31
N ILE A 113 2.73 -0.02 4.80
CA ILE A 113 2.05 1.01 4.00
C ILE A 113 3.04 2.07 3.55
N SER A 114 3.87 2.57 4.47
CA SER A 114 4.86 3.61 4.18
C SER A 114 5.88 3.14 3.15
N SER A 115 6.35 1.91 3.27
CA SER A 115 7.26 1.29 2.32
C SER A 115 6.63 1.05 0.95
N ALA A 116 5.36 0.67 0.90
CA ALA A 116 4.61 0.56 -0.36
C ALA A 116 4.43 1.93 -1.03
N LYS A 117 4.10 2.97 -0.26
CA LYS A 117 4.01 4.38 -0.73
C LYS A 117 5.34 4.84 -1.32
N GLU A 118 6.44 4.64 -0.60
CA GLU A 118 7.79 4.99 -1.06
C GLU A 118 8.19 4.22 -2.32
N TRP A 119 7.96 2.91 -2.35
CA TRP A 119 8.29 2.09 -3.51
C TRP A 119 7.49 2.48 -4.76
N LEU A 120 6.20 2.80 -4.61
CA LEU A 120 5.39 3.32 -5.71
C LEU A 120 5.89 4.67 -6.20
N ASP A 121 6.25 5.59 -5.30
CA ASP A 121 6.85 6.86 -5.66
C ASP A 121 8.13 6.65 -6.46
N GLU A 122 9.06 5.82 -5.99
CA GLU A 122 10.34 5.56 -6.67
C GLU A 122 10.17 4.90 -8.03
N THR A 123 9.25 3.94 -8.13
CA THR A 123 9.03 3.14 -9.35
C THR A 123 8.31 3.95 -10.43
N PHE A 124 7.36 4.80 -10.04
CA PHE A 124 6.48 5.52 -10.96
C PHE A 124 6.70 7.04 -11.01
N ARG A 125 7.70 7.57 -10.29
CA ARG A 125 8.08 9.00 -10.25
C ARG A 125 8.31 9.64 -11.62
N GLN A 126 8.72 8.84 -12.61
CA GLN A 126 9.21 9.35 -13.89
C GLN A 126 8.13 9.65 -14.93
N VAL A 127 6.84 9.60 -14.61
CA VAL A 127 5.78 10.01 -15.57
C VAL A 127 5.45 11.52 -15.52
N VAL A 128 6.30 12.32 -14.88
CA VAL A 128 6.25 13.80 -14.84
C VAL A 128 7.63 14.40 -15.12
N VAL A 129 8.20 14.08 -16.28
CA VAL A 129 9.16 14.96 -16.95
C VAL A 129 8.74 15.06 -18.40
N GLU A 130 8.74 16.29 -18.93
CA GLU A 130 8.35 16.71 -20.28
C GLU A 130 6.89 17.12 -20.49
N GLU A 131 6.50 18.27 -19.94
CA GLU A 131 5.86 19.34 -20.72
C GLU A 131 6.30 20.72 -20.19
N VAL A 132 7.61 21.00 -20.18
CA VAL A 132 8.06 22.39 -20.29
C VAL A 132 8.19 22.70 -21.78
N VAL A 133 7.08 23.21 -22.29
CA VAL A 133 6.82 23.72 -23.63
C VAL A 133 8.09 24.20 -24.36
N GLU A 134 8.52 23.42 -25.35
CA GLU A 134 9.42 23.87 -26.39
C GLU A 134 8.63 24.81 -27.33
N THR A 135 8.50 26.11 -27.00
CA THR A 135 8.11 27.09 -28.02
C THR A 135 9.33 27.38 -28.89
N THR A 136 9.49 26.55 -29.92
CA THR A 136 10.42 26.78 -31.01
C THR A 136 9.99 27.97 -31.88
N LYS A 137 11.00 28.77 -32.22
CA LYS A 137 11.27 29.41 -33.50
C LYS A 137 10.48 30.64 -34.00
N ASP A 138 11.33 31.61 -34.38
CA ASP A 138 11.28 32.46 -35.58
C ASP A 138 10.15 33.50 -35.71
N ASP A 139 10.53 34.78 -35.58
CA ASP A 139 10.21 35.75 -36.63
C ASP A 139 11.43 36.65 -36.92
N VAL A 140 12.16 36.24 -37.96
CA VAL A 140 12.66 37.05 -39.08
C VAL A 140 12.48 38.59 -38.98
N ARG A 141 13.59 39.33 -38.86
CA ARG A 141 14.18 40.20 -39.91
C ARG A 141 15.09 41.30 -39.33
#